data_AF-A0AA88VEE4-F1
#
_entry.id   AF-A0AA88VEE4-F1
#
_cell.length_a   1.000
_cell.length_b   1.000
_cell.length_c   1.000
_cell.angle_alpha   90.00
_cell.angle_beta   90.00
_cell.angle_gamma   90.00
#
_symmetry.space_group_name_H-M   'P 1'
#
loop_
_entity.id
_entity.type
_entity.pdbx_description
1 polymer ?
#
loop_
_entity_poly.entity_id
_entity_poly.type
_entity_poly.pdbx_seq_one_letter_code
_entity_poly.pdbx_strand_id
1 'polypeptide(L)'
;MTDSFYDQYSKKSKTAKELCDTLKSFYQAEEASTKKFLVSNYMDFKMTDDKPVSIQVRELQLIANDICATGMVLDENFHVGAIVAKLPPTWKEYCNKLKHKKEDLALDQHMQHLHIEEETRNREKELVKETIVKAHVVVDKDEKKSSGRHNHDKILKPKNSKVSW
;
A
#
# COMPACT_ATOMS: atom_id res chain seq x y z
N MET A 1 51.88 8.76 -12.62
CA MET A 1 50.96 8.05 -11.72
C MET A 1 50.27 6.99 -12.55
N THR A 2 50.59 5.72 -12.35
CA THR A 2 49.93 4.61 -13.03
C THR A 2 48.59 4.37 -12.36
N ASP A 3 47.55 4.24 -13.18
CA ASP A 3 46.21 3.90 -12.73
C ASP A 3 46.25 2.47 -12.16
N SER A 4 45.98 2.34 -10.86
CA SER A 4 45.99 1.08 -10.10
C SER A 4 45.09 0.02 -10.74
N PHE A 5 44.03 0.46 -11.41
CA PHE A 5 43.17 -0.41 -12.20
C PHE A 5 43.91 -0.97 -13.43
N TYR A 6 44.65 -0.13 -14.16
CA TYR A 6 45.36 -0.53 -15.37
C TYR A 6 46.44 -1.60 -15.10
N ASP A 7 47.19 -1.49 -14.00
CA ASP A 7 48.19 -2.48 -13.59
C ASP A 7 47.56 -3.82 -13.14
N GLN A 8 46.34 -3.81 -12.61
CA GLN A 8 45.64 -5.02 -12.20
C GLN A 8 45.09 -5.81 -13.41
N TYR A 9 44.58 -5.10 -14.42
CA TYR A 9 44.04 -5.74 -15.63
C TYR A 9 45.14 -6.17 -16.62
N SER A 10 46.22 -5.39 -16.74
CA SER A 10 47.37 -5.72 -17.60
C SER A 10 48.16 -6.94 -17.10
N LYS A 11 48.25 -7.15 -15.78
CA LYS A 11 48.88 -8.35 -15.20
C LYS A 11 48.05 -9.62 -15.35
N LYS A 12 46.72 -9.51 -15.46
CA LYS A 12 45.81 -10.66 -15.52
C LYS A 12 45.56 -11.19 -16.92
N SER A 13 45.72 -10.36 -17.95
CA SER A 13 45.38 -10.70 -19.33
C SER A 13 46.63 -10.61 -20.21
N LYS A 14 47.01 -11.70 -20.87
CA LYS A 14 48.22 -11.78 -21.69
C LYS A 14 47.98 -11.27 -23.11
N THR A 15 46.73 -11.14 -23.52
CA THR A 15 46.33 -10.63 -24.84
C THR A 15 45.17 -9.64 -24.75
N ALA A 16 45.09 -8.74 -25.74
CA ALA A 16 43.97 -7.80 -25.88
C ALA A 16 42.61 -8.51 -26.00
N LYS A 17 42.59 -9.72 -26.58
CA LYS A 17 41.40 -10.57 -26.69
C LYS A 17 40.92 -11.04 -25.32
N GLU A 18 41.81 -11.59 -24.50
CA GLU A 18 41.47 -12.04 -23.13
C GLU A 18 40.94 -10.90 -22.27
N LEU A 19 41.52 -9.69 -22.39
CA LEU A 19 41.03 -8.52 -21.69
C LEU A 19 39.61 -8.14 -22.15
N CYS A 20 39.37 -8.12 -23.46
CA CYS A 20 38.06 -7.81 -24.03
C CYS A 20 36.99 -8.84 -23.62
N ASP A 21 37.32 -10.12 -23.65
CA ASP A 21 36.44 -11.21 -23.22
C ASP A 21 36.14 -11.13 -21.71
N THR A 22 37.15 -10.78 -20.89
CA THR A 22 36.98 -10.59 -19.43
C THR A 22 36.05 -9.42 -19.14
N LEU A 23 36.26 -8.26 -19.78
CA LEU A 23 35.39 -7.10 -19.62
C LEU A 23 33.96 -7.41 -20.06
N LYS A 24 33.80 -8.06 -21.21
CA LYS A 24 32.49 -8.47 -21.71
C LYS A 24 31.75 -9.37 -20.73
N SER A 25 32.44 -10.36 -20.13
CA SER A 25 31.82 -11.24 -19.15
C SER A 25 31.44 -10.52 -17.84
N PHE A 26 32.23 -9.54 -17.40
CA PHE A 26 31.91 -8.70 -16.24
C PHE A 26 30.64 -7.87 -16.49
N TYR A 27 30.56 -7.18 -17.63
CA TYR A 27 29.38 -6.40 -18.02
C TYR A 27 28.13 -7.28 -18.14
N GLN A 28 28.25 -8.47 -18.74
CA GLN A 28 27.13 -9.42 -18.84
C GLN A 28 26.66 -9.91 -17.47
N ALA A 29 27.59 -10.17 -16.54
CA ALA A 29 27.27 -10.60 -15.19
C ALA A 29 26.61 -9.48 -14.36
N GLU A 30 27.09 -8.24 -14.50
CA GLU A 30 26.50 -7.05 -13.87
C GLU A 30 25.09 -6.80 -14.41
N GLU A 31 24.91 -6.83 -15.73
CA GLU A 31 23.60 -6.67 -16.38
C GLU A 31 22.62 -7.76 -15.93
N ALA A 32 23.06 -9.03 -15.87
CA ALA A 32 22.24 -10.13 -15.37
C ALA A 32 21.86 -9.95 -13.89
N SER A 33 22.77 -9.41 -13.08
CA SER A 33 22.52 -9.13 -11.66
C SER A 33 21.50 -8.02 -11.48
N THR A 34 21.58 -6.95 -12.29
CA THR A 34 20.61 -5.84 -12.30
C THR A 34 19.22 -6.30 -12.72
N LYS A 35 19.12 -7.10 -13.78
CA LYS A 35 17.84 -7.72 -14.23
C LYS A 35 17.20 -8.53 -13.12
N LYS A 36 17.98 -9.42 -12.48
CA LYS A 36 17.50 -10.28 -11.40
C LYS A 36 17.02 -9.45 -10.20
N PHE A 37 17.72 -8.38 -9.85
CA PHE A 37 17.33 -7.50 -8.75
C PHE A 37 15.99 -6.80 -9.01
N LEU A 38 15.80 -6.22 -10.21
CA LEU A 38 14.54 -5.57 -10.58
C LEU A 38 13.36 -6.54 -10.56
N VAL A 39 13.55 -7.74 -11.11
CA VAL A 39 12.52 -8.80 -11.09
C VAL A 39 12.18 -9.20 -9.65
N SER A 40 13.19 -9.37 -8.77
CA SER A 40 12.93 -9.66 -7.36
C SER A 40 12.11 -8.56 -6.70
N ASN A 41 12.51 -7.29 -6.90
CA ASN A 41 11.80 -6.15 -6.34
C ASN A 41 10.34 -6.09 -6.81
N TYR A 42 10.08 -6.35 -8.10
CA TYR A 42 8.73 -6.44 -8.65
C TYR A 42 7.90 -7.56 -7.99
N MET A 43 8.49 -8.73 -7.81
CA MET A 43 7.82 -9.88 -7.19
C MET A 43 7.53 -9.63 -5.70
N ASP A 44 8.47 -9.05 -4.99
CA ASP A 44 8.40 -8.80 -3.54
C ASP A 44 7.52 -7.59 -3.18
N PHE A 45 7.23 -6.71 -4.14
CA PHE A 45 6.36 -5.54 -3.95
C PHE A 45 4.97 -5.96 -3.44
N LYS A 46 4.51 -5.32 -2.36
CA LYS A 46 3.19 -5.55 -1.74
C LYS A 46 2.56 -4.21 -1.44
N MET A 47 1.28 -4.06 -1.77
CA MET A 47 0.55 -2.85 -1.41
C MET A 47 -0.04 -2.97 0.00
N THR A 48 -0.17 -1.84 0.65
CA THR A 48 -0.65 -1.71 2.01
C THR A 48 -1.81 -0.71 2.10
N ASP A 49 -2.63 -0.84 3.13
CA ASP A 49 -3.83 0.00 3.32
C ASP A 49 -3.55 1.41 3.85
N ASP A 50 -2.33 1.67 4.34
CA ASP A 50 -1.91 2.97 4.89
C ASP A 50 -1.60 4.02 3.81
N LYS A 51 -1.43 3.60 2.56
CA LYS A 51 -1.13 4.48 1.43
C LYS A 51 -2.20 4.38 0.35
N PRO A 52 -2.42 5.45 -0.43
CA PRO A 52 -3.25 5.36 -1.62
C PRO A 52 -2.75 4.28 -2.58
N VAL A 53 -3.65 3.45 -3.08
CA VAL A 53 -3.38 2.42 -4.08
C VAL A 53 -2.89 3.06 -5.38
N SER A 54 -3.41 4.21 -5.79
CA SER A 54 -2.94 4.92 -6.99
C SER A 54 -1.44 5.24 -6.95
N ILE A 55 -0.91 5.63 -5.79
CA ILE A 55 0.53 5.90 -5.62
C ILE A 55 1.33 4.61 -5.70
N GLN A 56 0.88 3.55 -5.01
CA GLN A 56 1.58 2.27 -4.98
C GLN A 56 1.55 1.56 -6.34
N VAL A 57 0.47 1.69 -7.11
CA VAL A 57 0.38 1.20 -8.49
C VAL A 57 1.39 1.92 -9.39
N ARG A 58 1.55 3.25 -9.23
CA ARG A 58 2.57 4.01 -9.96
C ARG A 58 3.97 3.55 -9.61
N GLU A 59 4.27 3.32 -8.33
CA GLU A 59 5.56 2.77 -7.89
C GLU A 59 5.85 1.42 -8.54
N LEU A 60 4.85 0.53 -8.60
CA LEU A 60 4.97 -0.76 -9.26
C LEU A 60 5.17 -0.64 -10.79
N GLN A 61 4.50 0.33 -11.44
CA GLN A 61 4.70 0.63 -12.86
C GLN A 61 6.12 1.13 -13.15
N LEU A 62 6.72 1.92 -12.27
CA LEU A 62 8.11 2.35 -12.42
C LEU A 62 9.05 1.14 -12.42
N ILE A 63 8.87 0.20 -11.50
CA ILE A 63 9.68 -1.04 -11.46
C ILE A 63 9.48 -1.87 -12.74
N ALA A 64 8.23 -1.98 -13.22
CA ALA A 64 7.93 -2.67 -14.47
C ALA A 64 8.60 -2.00 -15.68
N ASN A 65 8.61 -0.67 -15.74
CA ASN A 65 9.28 0.07 -16.80
C ASN A 65 10.80 -0.12 -16.74
N ASP A 66 11.39 -0.15 -15.55
CA ASP A 66 12.82 -0.44 -15.37
C ASP A 66 13.16 -1.86 -15.87
N ILE A 67 12.31 -2.86 -15.58
CA ILE A 67 12.46 -4.22 -16.14
C ILE A 67 12.42 -4.17 -17.66
N CYS A 68 11.44 -3.49 -18.25
CA CYS A 68 11.33 -3.35 -19.71
C CYS A 68 12.53 -2.64 -20.32
N ALA A 69 13.09 -1.64 -19.64
CA ALA A 69 14.29 -0.92 -20.08
C ALA A 69 15.54 -1.81 -20.14
N THR A 70 15.58 -2.92 -19.39
CA THR A 70 16.64 -3.93 -19.51
C THR A 70 16.50 -4.85 -20.74
N GLY A 71 15.46 -4.66 -21.56
CA GLY A 71 15.15 -5.47 -22.74
C GLY A 71 14.30 -6.72 -22.44
N MET A 72 13.78 -6.86 -21.21
CA MET A 72 12.82 -7.91 -20.88
C MET A 72 11.42 -7.51 -21.36
N VAL A 73 10.65 -8.47 -21.88
CA VAL A 73 9.25 -8.24 -22.25
C VAL A 73 8.37 -8.58 -21.05
N LEU A 74 7.59 -7.60 -20.58
CA LEU A 74 6.56 -7.81 -19.57
C LEU A 74 5.20 -7.82 -20.23
N ASP A 75 4.52 -8.97 -20.20
CA ASP A 75 3.18 -9.11 -20.76
C ASP A 75 2.17 -8.23 -20.00
N GLU A 76 1.27 -7.58 -20.76
CA GLU A 76 0.31 -6.62 -20.20
C GLU A 76 -0.69 -7.31 -19.27
N ASN A 77 -1.23 -8.47 -19.67
CA ASN A 77 -2.17 -9.24 -18.85
C ASN A 77 -1.50 -9.76 -17.58
N PHE A 78 -0.24 -10.20 -17.69
CA PHE A 78 0.57 -10.55 -16.53
C PHE A 78 0.74 -9.37 -15.58
N HIS A 79 1.06 -8.18 -16.11
CA HIS A 79 1.23 -6.97 -15.29
C HIS A 79 -0.05 -6.56 -14.59
N VAL A 80 -1.19 -6.55 -15.30
CA VAL A 80 -2.52 -6.31 -14.72
C VAL A 80 -2.82 -7.33 -13.63
N GLY A 81 -2.61 -8.62 -13.90
CA GLY A 81 -2.82 -9.69 -12.93
C GLY A 81 -1.97 -9.53 -11.68
N ALA A 82 -0.70 -9.12 -11.83
CA ALA A 82 0.19 -8.82 -10.74
C ALA A 82 -0.26 -7.61 -9.92
N ILE A 83 -0.75 -6.54 -10.54
CA ILE A 83 -1.35 -5.39 -9.83
C ILE A 83 -2.52 -5.87 -8.98
N VAL A 84 -3.48 -6.60 -9.57
CA VAL A 84 -4.68 -7.10 -8.86
C VAL A 84 -4.30 -8.03 -7.71
N ALA A 85 -3.29 -8.89 -7.90
CA ALA A 85 -2.81 -9.80 -6.87
C ALA A 85 -2.10 -9.08 -5.71
N LYS A 86 -1.52 -7.90 -5.96
CA LYS A 86 -0.79 -7.11 -4.98
C LYS A 86 -1.66 -6.09 -4.25
N LEU A 87 -2.92 -5.92 -4.65
CA LEU A 87 -3.85 -4.99 -4.00
C LEU A 87 -3.99 -5.27 -2.48
N PRO A 88 -4.19 -4.23 -1.66
CA PRO A 88 -4.32 -4.40 -0.23
C PRO A 88 -5.52 -5.27 0.18
N PRO A 89 -5.51 -5.88 1.37
CA PRO A 89 -6.61 -6.71 1.87
C PRO A 89 -7.99 -6.05 1.81
N THR A 90 -8.10 -4.73 2.03
CA THR A 90 -9.39 -4.05 1.98
C THR A 90 -10.02 -4.02 0.58
N TRP A 91 -9.24 -4.29 -0.47
CA TRP A 91 -9.69 -4.33 -1.87
C TRP A 91 -10.20 -5.70 -2.32
N LYS A 92 -10.24 -6.69 -1.43
CA LYS A 92 -10.66 -8.06 -1.74
C LYS A 92 -12.00 -8.16 -2.49
N GLU A 93 -12.98 -7.33 -2.15
CA GLU A 93 -14.28 -7.34 -2.82
C GLU A 93 -14.16 -6.86 -4.28
N TYR A 94 -13.39 -5.81 -4.53
CA TYR A 94 -13.08 -5.35 -5.88
C TYR A 94 -12.35 -6.43 -6.69
N CYS A 95 -11.34 -7.09 -6.11
CA CYS A 95 -10.65 -8.21 -6.76
C CYS A 95 -11.63 -9.35 -7.14
N ASN A 96 -12.61 -9.64 -6.29
CA ASN A 96 -13.63 -10.65 -6.58
C ASN A 96 -14.55 -10.21 -7.73
N LYS A 97 -14.96 -8.94 -7.76
CA LYS A 97 -15.74 -8.37 -8.87
C LYS A 97 -15.00 -8.53 -10.20
N LEU A 98 -13.69 -8.24 -10.22
CA LEU A 98 -12.86 -8.41 -11.42
C LEU A 98 -12.80 -9.87 -11.90
N LYS A 99 -12.64 -10.85 -10.99
CA LYS A 99 -12.57 -12.28 -11.34
C LYS A 99 -13.81 -12.81 -12.06
N HIS A 100 -14.98 -12.20 -11.81
CA HIS A 100 -16.23 -12.61 -12.43
C HIS A 100 -16.57 -11.82 -13.69
N LYS A 101 -15.79 -10.79 -14.02
CA LYS A 101 -15.95 -9.99 -15.23
C LYS A 101 -15.27 -10.71 -16.40
N LYS A 102 -16.00 -10.91 -17.50
CA LYS A 102 -15.51 -11.61 -18.72
C LYS A 102 -14.85 -10.68 -19.75
N GLU A 103 -14.71 -9.40 -19.42
CA GLU A 103 -14.11 -8.41 -20.32
C GLU A 103 -12.60 -8.38 -20.13
N ASP A 104 -11.86 -8.71 -21.18
CA ASP A 104 -10.44 -8.41 -21.28
C ASP A 104 -10.29 -6.91 -21.53
N LEU A 105 -10.06 -6.16 -20.45
CA LEU A 105 -9.82 -4.73 -20.51
C LEU A 105 -8.33 -4.46 -20.74
N ALA A 106 -8.01 -3.38 -21.47
CA ALA A 106 -6.63 -2.91 -21.58
C ALA A 106 -6.10 -2.42 -20.21
N LEU A 107 -4.78 -2.33 -20.05
CA LEU A 107 -4.12 -1.84 -18.84
C LEU A 107 -4.66 -0.47 -18.42
N ASP A 108 -4.80 0.46 -19.36
CA ASP A 108 -5.30 1.81 -19.10
C ASP A 108 -6.71 1.80 -18.51
N GLN A 109 -7.57 0.90 -18.98
CA GLN A 109 -8.93 0.74 -18.47
C GLN A 109 -8.91 0.16 -17.05
N HIS A 110 -8.04 -0.81 -16.77
CA HIS A 110 -7.83 -1.32 -15.41
C HIS A 110 -7.35 -0.21 -14.46
N MET A 111 -6.43 0.65 -14.91
CA MET A 111 -5.93 1.77 -14.11
C MET A 111 -7.02 2.79 -13.81
N GLN A 112 -7.86 3.12 -14.81
CA GLN A 112 -9.00 4.00 -14.62
C GLN A 112 -10.02 3.43 -13.63
N HIS A 113 -10.36 2.15 -13.74
CA HIS A 113 -11.30 1.51 -12.81
C HIS A 113 -10.76 1.49 -11.37
N LEU A 114 -9.46 1.20 -11.21
CA LEU A 114 -8.79 1.27 -9.91
C LEU A 114 -8.88 2.67 -9.30
N HIS A 115 -8.64 3.70 -10.10
CA HIS A 115 -8.73 5.08 -9.62
C HIS A 115 -10.15 5.45 -9.20
N ILE A 116 -11.17 5.12 -9.99
CA ILE A 116 -12.58 5.39 -9.68
C ILE A 116 -13.02 4.66 -8.40
N GLU A 117 -12.64 3.40 -8.26
CA GLU A 117 -12.92 2.61 -7.05
C GLU A 117 -12.25 3.25 -5.82
N GLU A 118 -10.99 3.67 -5.92
CA GLU A 118 -10.28 4.34 -4.82
C GLU A 118 -11.01 5.60 -4.37
N GLU A 119 -11.40 6.46 -5.31
CA GLU A 119 -12.13 7.67 -4.99
C GLU A 119 -13.50 7.39 -4.34
N THR A 120 -14.19 6.35 -4.81
CA THR A 120 -15.50 5.95 -4.26
C THR A 120 -15.36 5.54 -2.81
N ARG A 121 -14.35 4.72 -2.51
CA ARG A 121 -14.02 4.29 -1.14
C ARG A 121 -13.62 5.48 -0.25
N ASN A 122 -12.91 6.45 -0.80
CA ASN A 122 -12.54 7.66 -0.05
C ASN A 122 -13.76 8.53 0.26
N ARG A 123 -14.69 8.71 -0.70
CA ARG A 123 -15.96 9.42 -0.47
C ARG A 123 -16.79 8.76 0.64
N GLU A 124 -16.91 7.43 0.62
CA GLU A 124 -17.62 6.67 1.66
C GLU A 124 -17.00 6.87 3.05
N LYS A 125 -15.66 6.83 3.16
CA LYS A 125 -14.94 7.08 4.41
C LYS A 125 -15.23 8.48 4.96
N GLU A 126 -15.27 9.51 4.11
CA GLU A 126 -15.57 10.88 4.55
C GLU A 126 -17.01 11.03 5.04
N LEU A 127 -18.00 10.39 4.38
CA LEU A 127 -19.39 10.38 4.84
C LEU A 127 -19.56 9.70 6.21
N VAL A 128 -18.84 8.60 6.44
CA VAL A 128 -18.83 7.92 7.75
C VAL A 128 -18.23 8.81 8.83
N LYS A 129 -17.09 9.47 8.55
CA LYS A 129 -16.47 10.43 9.49
C LYS A 129 -17.43 11.58 9.82
N GLU A 130 -18.08 12.17 8.82
CA GLU A 130 -19.04 13.26 9.03
C GLU A 130 -20.22 12.82 9.91
N THR A 131 -20.73 11.61 9.70
CA THR A 131 -21.81 11.03 10.50
C THR A 131 -21.39 10.82 11.96
N ILE A 132 -20.18 10.29 12.18
CA ILE A 132 -19.62 10.10 13.52
C ILE A 132 -19.43 11.44 14.24
N VAL A 133 -18.92 12.46 13.55
CA VAL A 133 -18.76 13.81 14.13
C VAL A 133 -20.11 14.41 14.50
N LYS A 134 -21.12 14.30 13.62
CA LYS A 134 -22.48 14.78 13.92
C LYS A 134 -23.09 14.08 15.12
N ALA A 135 -22.92 12.76 15.26
CA ALA A 135 -23.42 12.00 16.40
C ALA A 135 -22.77 12.45 17.72
N HIS A 136 -21.45 12.64 17.76
CA HIS A 136 -20.76 13.15 18.95
C HIS A 136 -21.24 14.56 19.35
N VAL A 137 -21.45 15.46 18.38
CA VAL A 137 -21.97 16.82 18.65
C VAL A 137 -23.39 16.82 19.24
N VAL A 138 -24.22 15.84 18.89
CA VAL A 138 -25.58 15.71 19.44
C VAL A 138 -25.55 15.19 20.87
N VAL A 139 -24.69 14.22 21.19
CA VAL A 139 -24.53 13.70 22.57
C VAL A 139 -24.05 14.80 23.54
N ASP A 140 -23.08 15.63 23.12
CA ASP A 140 -22.59 16.76 23.95
C ASP A 140 -23.65 17.84 24.20
N LYS A 141 -24.68 17.95 23.35
CA LYS A 141 -25.77 18.92 23.52
C LYS A 141 -26.85 18.45 24.49
N ASP A 142 -27.08 17.14 24.61
CA ASP A 142 -28.09 16.60 25.52
C ASP A 142 -27.59 16.49 26.98
N GLU A 143 -26.28 16.44 27.23
CA GLU A 143 -25.74 16.44 28.60
C GLU A 143 -25.83 17.81 29.33
N LYS A 144 -26.15 18.90 28.63
CA LYS A 144 -26.22 20.26 29.23
C LYS A 144 -27.61 20.73 29.67
N LYS A 145 -28.62 19.86 29.72
CA LYS A 145 -29.97 20.20 30.23
C LYS A 145 -30.48 19.27 31.32
N SER A 146 -29.80 19.26 32.47
CA SER A 146 -30.48 18.98 33.74
C SER A 146 -29.80 19.72 34.90
N SER A 147 -30.06 21.01 35.04
CA SER A 147 -29.89 21.70 36.31
C SER A 147 -31.17 22.45 36.67
N GLY A 148 -31.64 22.24 37.89
CA GLY A 148 -32.61 23.11 38.55
C GLY A 148 -33.87 22.42 39.05
N ARG A 149 -33.86 22.00 40.33
CA ARG A 149 -34.92 22.36 41.30
C ARG A 149 -34.46 22.12 42.74
N HIS A 150 -34.30 23.23 43.46
CA HIS A 150 -34.24 23.30 44.93
C HIS A 150 -35.64 23.07 45.52
N ASN A 151 -35.78 22.35 46.65
CA ASN A 151 -35.99 22.95 47.98
C ASN A 151 -36.43 21.96 49.09
N HIS A 152 -35.86 22.22 50.28
CA HIS A 152 -36.39 22.18 51.66
C HIS A 152 -36.79 20.87 52.39
N ASP A 153 -36.16 20.73 53.59
CA ASP A 153 -36.73 20.36 54.89
C ASP A 153 -37.10 18.89 55.23
N LYS A 154 -36.28 18.24 56.07
CA LYS A 154 -36.42 18.23 57.55
C LYS A 154 -35.59 17.12 58.21
N ILE A 155 -34.91 17.51 59.28
CA ILE A 155 -34.26 16.66 60.27
C ILE A 155 -35.33 15.85 61.02
N LEU A 156 -35.23 14.51 61.01
CA LEU A 156 -35.74 13.67 62.10
C LEU A 156 -34.76 12.51 62.37
N LYS A 157 -34.25 12.47 63.61
CA LYS A 157 -33.31 11.48 64.16
C LYS A 157 -33.94 10.07 64.22
N PRO A 158 -33.13 9.00 64.21
CA PRO A 158 -33.63 7.63 64.37
C PRO A 158 -34.00 7.35 65.82
N LYS A 159 -35.15 6.69 66.05
CA LYS A 159 -35.46 5.99 67.30
C LYS A 159 -35.32 4.50 67.09
N ASN A 160 -34.47 3.90 67.90
CA ASN A 160 -34.16 2.48 67.91
C ASN A 160 -35.09 1.72 68.87
N SER A 161 -35.28 0.42 68.61
CA SER A 161 -35.89 -0.65 69.43
C SER A 161 -37.43 -0.58 69.61
N LYS A 162 -38.21 -1.67 69.67
CA LYS A 162 -37.97 -3.06 70.12
C LYS A 162 -39.25 -3.87 69.87
N VAL A 163 -39.20 -5.12 69.38
CA VAL A 163 -40.14 -6.25 69.68
C VAL A 163 -39.40 -7.53 69.20
N SER A 164 -38.92 -8.51 69.98
CA SER A 164 -39.43 -9.34 71.10
C SER A 164 -40.40 -10.46 70.69
N TRP A 165 -39.80 -11.64 70.44
CA TRP A 165 -40.33 -13.02 70.34
C TRP A 165 -41.43 -13.30 69.32
#